data_AF-A0A6M0GFF8-F1
#
_entry.id   AF-A0A6M0GFF8-F1
#
_cell.length_a   1.000
_cell.length_b   1.000
_cell.length_c   1.000
_cell.angle_alpha   90.00
_cell.angle_beta   90.00
_cell.angle_gamma   90.00
#
_symmetry.space_group_name_H-M   'P 1'
#
loop_
_entity.id
_entity.type
_entity.pdbx_description
1 polymer ?
#
loop_
_entity_poly.entity_id
_entity_poly.type
_entity_poly.pdbx_seq_one_letter_code
_entity_poly.pdbx_strand_id
1 'polypeptide(L)'
;MLSDASCVPGDIRYPNDLGILNEARVGSEEIIDTLYEAVREKINKKPKTYRKLARKDYLKVAKKRKPRTKQRKKAIKKQLQYLQRNLGHIERL
;
A
#
# COMPACT_ATOMS: atom_id res chain seq x y z
N MET A 1 -33.16 5.40 28.87
CA MET A 1 -31.71 5.34 28.61
C MET A 1 -31.41 4.00 27.96
N LEU A 2 -31.33 3.99 26.62
CA LEU A 2 -30.75 2.88 25.87
C LEU A 2 -29.69 3.54 24.99
N SER A 3 -28.43 3.33 25.35
CA SER A 3 -27.28 3.88 24.63
C SER A 3 -27.27 3.25 23.23
N ASP A 4 -27.51 4.07 22.22
CA ASP A 4 -27.28 3.73 20.82
C ASP A 4 -25.76 3.49 20.67
N ALA A 5 -25.37 2.22 20.64
CA ALA A 5 -24.00 1.84 20.38
C ALA A 5 -23.76 2.00 18.88
N SER A 6 -23.13 3.11 18.48
CA SER A 6 -22.67 3.33 17.11
C SER A 6 -22.03 2.07 16.54
N CYS A 7 -22.74 1.39 15.63
CA CYS A 7 -22.19 0.29 14.86
C CYS A 7 -21.08 0.86 13.97
N VAL A 8 -19.83 0.80 14.44
CA VAL A 8 -18.64 1.10 13.65
C VAL A 8 -18.72 0.24 12.38
N PRO A 9 -18.53 0.81 11.17
CA PRO A 9 -18.67 0.05 9.94
C PRO A 9 -17.77 -1.18 9.98
N GLY A 10 -18.38 -2.36 9.78
CA GLY A 10 -17.74 -3.68 9.81
C GLY A 10 -16.72 -3.93 8.69
N ASP A 11 -16.26 -2.88 8.00
CA ASP A 11 -15.28 -2.94 6.91
C ASP A 11 -13.83 -2.89 7.40
N ILE A 12 -13.62 -2.98 8.72
CA ILE A 12 -12.29 -3.19 9.28
C ILE A 12 -11.95 -4.67 9.11
N ARG A 13 -11.40 -5.03 7.94
CA ARG A 13 -10.66 -6.30 7.80
C ARG A 13 -9.69 -6.40 8.97
N TYR A 14 -9.67 -7.56 9.66
CA TYR A 14 -8.81 -7.77 10.82
C TYR A 14 -7.41 -7.20 10.54
N PRO A 15 -6.97 -6.17 11.29
CA PRO A 15 -5.83 -5.37 10.89
C PRO A 15 -4.58 -6.25 11.01
N ASN A 16 -4.12 -6.73 9.86
CA ASN A 16 -2.79 -7.27 9.75
C ASN A 16 -1.94 -6.21 9.07
N ASP A 17 -0.81 -5.87 9.69
CA ASP A 17 0.08 -4.80 9.22
C ASP A 17 0.43 -4.95 7.72
N LEU A 18 0.51 -6.18 7.23
CA LEU A 18 0.86 -6.47 5.84
C LEU A 18 -0.25 -6.06 4.85
N GLY A 19 -1.52 -6.26 5.22
CA GLY A 19 -2.70 -5.91 4.42
C GLY A 19 -2.86 -4.40 4.33
N ILE A 20 -2.81 -3.73 5.48
CA ILE A 20 -2.85 -2.26 5.58
C ILE A 20 -1.75 -1.63 4.72
N LEU A 21 -0.51 -2.14 4.84
CA LEU A 21 0.60 -1.62 4.05
C LEU A 21 0.45 -1.88 2.55
N ASN A 22 -0.19 -2.98 2.15
CA ASN A 22 -0.48 -3.22 0.74
C ASN A 22 -1.55 -2.26 0.22
N GLU A 23 -2.60 -1.98 0.98
CA GLU A 23 -3.64 -1.01 0.62
C GLU A 23 -3.04 0.39 0.49
N ALA A 24 -2.25 0.83 1.48
CA ALA A 24 -1.54 2.11 1.43
C ALA A 24 -0.57 2.18 0.24
N ARG A 25 0.13 1.09 -0.08
CA ARG A 25 0.98 1.02 -1.28
C ARG A 25 0.15 1.22 -2.56
N VAL A 26 -0.97 0.52 -2.72
CA VAL A 26 -1.84 0.68 -3.90
C VAL A 26 -2.38 2.10 -4.00
N GLY A 27 -2.87 2.67 -2.90
CA GLY A 27 -3.34 4.06 -2.87
C GLY A 27 -2.24 5.05 -3.25
N SER A 28 -1.01 4.89 -2.73
CA SER A 28 0.12 5.74 -3.14
C SER A 28 0.46 5.61 -4.63
N GLU A 29 0.27 4.42 -5.22
CA GLU A 29 0.48 4.20 -6.65
C GLU A 29 -0.56 4.90 -7.51
N GLU A 30 -1.82 4.95 -7.04
CA GLU A 30 -2.92 5.67 -7.68
C GLU A 30 -2.72 7.18 -7.57
N ILE A 31 -2.30 7.69 -6.41
CA ILE A 31 -1.97 9.11 -6.22
C ILE A 31 -0.87 9.54 -7.21
N ILE A 32 0.18 8.74 -7.41
CA ILE A 32 1.21 9.02 -8.42
C ILE A 32 0.61 9.06 -9.82
N ASP A 33 -0.33 8.18 -10.14
CA ASP A 33 -0.97 8.16 -11.46
C ASP A 33 -1.76 9.45 -11.69
N THR A 34 -2.60 9.86 -10.72
CA THR A 34 -3.41 11.08 -10.79
C THR A 34 -2.55 12.35 -10.82
N LEU A 35 -1.53 12.45 -9.95
CA LEU A 35 -0.65 13.62 -9.93
C LEU A 35 0.14 13.74 -11.24
N TYR A 36 0.67 12.63 -11.74
CA TYR A 36 1.40 12.63 -13.00
C TYR A 36 0.53 13.09 -14.17
N GLU A 37 -0.75 12.72 -14.21
CA GLU A 37 -1.68 13.20 -15.24
C GLU A 37 -1.83 14.73 -15.20
N ALA A 38 -1.89 15.34 -14.01
CA ALA A 38 -2.00 16.79 -13.85
C ALA A 38 -0.72 17.56 -14.25
N VAL A 39 0.47 16.96 -14.07
CA VAL A 39 1.77 17.61 -14.36
C VAL A 39 2.43 17.09 -15.64
N ARG A 40 1.71 16.30 -16.45
CA ARG A 40 2.25 15.58 -17.61
C ARG A 40 2.93 16.48 -18.64
N GLU A 41 2.43 17.69 -18.81
CA GLU A 41 3.00 18.67 -19.76
C GLU A 41 4.36 19.22 -19.30
N LYS A 42 4.61 19.23 -17.98
CA LYS A 42 5.85 19.73 -17.38
C LYS A 42 6.87 18.62 -17.15
N ILE A 43 6.41 17.39 -16.94
CA ILE A 43 7.26 16.25 -16.57
C ILE A 43 7.31 15.22 -17.69
N ASN A 44 8.46 15.14 -18.33
CA ASN A 44 8.67 14.33 -19.52
C ASN A 44 8.55 12.80 -19.28
N LYS A 45 8.68 12.33 -18.03
CA LYS A 45 8.65 10.90 -17.69
C LYS A 45 8.00 10.60 -16.36
N LYS A 46 7.07 9.64 -16.38
CA LYS A 46 6.40 9.11 -15.19
C LYS A 46 7.39 8.44 -14.23
N PRO A 47 7.29 8.67 -12.90
CA PRO A 47 8.07 7.96 -11.92
C PRO A 47 7.89 6.44 -12.00
N LYS A 48 8.98 5.70 -11.82
CA LYS A 48 8.95 4.24 -11.91
C LYS A 48 8.32 3.63 -10.66
N THR A 49 7.14 3.05 -10.80
CA THR A 49 6.50 2.27 -9.73
C THR A 49 6.79 0.76 -9.89
N TYR A 50 6.96 0.05 -8.78
CA TYR A 50 7.30 -1.38 -8.77
C TYR A 50 6.07 -2.28 -8.58
N ARG A 51 4.91 -1.88 -9.12
CA ARG A 51 3.57 -2.48 -8.85
C ARG A 51 3.55 -4.00 -8.96
N LYS A 52 4.04 -4.54 -10.07
CA LYS A 52 4.07 -5.98 -10.36
C LYS A 52 4.92 -6.74 -9.33
N LEU A 53 6.11 -6.23 -9.00
CA LEU A 53 7.00 -6.85 -8.03
C LEU A 53 6.43 -6.76 -6.61
N ALA A 54 5.93 -5.58 -6.23
CA ALA A 54 5.39 -5.34 -4.90
C ALA A 54 4.13 -6.20 -4.63
N ARG A 55 3.25 -6.34 -5.62
CA ARG A 55 2.11 -7.25 -5.56
C ARG A 55 2.55 -8.71 -5.44
N LYS A 56 3.56 -9.15 -6.22
CA LYS A 56 4.09 -10.51 -6.13
C LYS A 56 4.67 -10.80 -4.75
N ASP A 57 5.43 -9.87 -4.18
CA ASP A 57 6.01 -9.99 -2.85
C ASP A 57 4.95 -10.03 -1.74
N TYR A 58 3.88 -9.24 -1.86
CA TYR A 58 2.71 -9.30 -0.98
C TYR A 58 2.03 -10.67 -1.06
N LEU A 59 1.64 -11.10 -2.28
CA LEU A 59 0.91 -12.35 -2.49
C LEU A 59 1.69 -13.58 -2.02
N LYS A 60 3.02 -13.55 -2.12
CA LYS A 60 3.89 -14.63 -1.63
C LYS A 60 3.72 -14.91 -0.14
N VAL A 61 3.36 -13.90 0.66
CA VAL A 61 3.13 -14.04 2.11
C VAL A 61 1.65 -14.11 2.43
N ALA A 62 0.81 -13.29 1.78
CA ALA A 62 -0.63 -13.27 2.00
C ALA A 62 -1.33 -14.60 1.67
N LYS A 63 -0.86 -15.32 0.63
CA LYS A 63 -1.45 -16.62 0.25
C LYS A 63 -1.03 -17.79 1.15
N LYS A 64 -0.14 -17.59 2.12
CA LYS A 64 0.31 -18.67 3.00
C LYS A 64 -0.63 -18.82 4.19
N ARG A 65 -1.07 -20.05 4.48
CA ARG A 65 -1.92 -20.36 5.64
C ARG A 65 -1.30 -19.93 6.98
N LYS A 66 0.02 -20.17 7.16
CA LYS A 66 0.77 -19.82 8.38
C LYS A 66 2.18 -19.32 8.03
N PRO A 67 2.36 -18.04 7.68
CA PRO A 67 3.68 -17.48 7.40
C PRO A 67 4.50 -17.38 8.69
N ARG A 68 5.78 -17.76 8.64
CA ARG A 68 6.68 -17.61 9.79
C ARG A 68 6.84 -16.14 10.15
N THR A 69 7.07 -15.81 11.42
CA THR A 69 7.29 -14.43 11.90
C THR A 69 8.37 -13.69 11.11
N LYS A 70 9.49 -14.36 10.81
CA LYS A 70 10.57 -13.79 9.97
C LYS A 70 10.09 -13.43 8.55
N GLN A 71 9.19 -14.22 7.96
CA GLN A 71 8.62 -13.95 6.63
C GLN A 71 7.67 -12.76 6.67
N ARG A 72 6.81 -12.65 7.70
CA ARG A 72 5.94 -11.50 7.92
C ARG A 72 6.74 -10.21 8.05
N LYS A 73 7.75 -10.18 8.95
CA LYS A 73 8.64 -9.03 9.14
C LYS A 73 9.34 -8.61 7.84
N LYS A 74 9.84 -9.57 7.05
CA LYS A 74 10.47 -9.30 5.75
C LYS A 74 9.50 -8.70 4.74
N ALA A 75 8.26 -9.20 4.69
CA ALA A 75 7.24 -8.66 3.79
C ALA A 75 6.79 -7.25 4.19
N ILE A 76 6.60 -6.99 5.49
CA ILE A 76 6.31 -5.66 6.03
C ILE A 76 7.42 -4.67 5.64
N LYS A 77 8.68 -5.03 5.89
CA LYS A 77 9.84 -4.19 5.50
C LYS A 77 9.84 -3.87 4.00
N LYS A 78 9.54 -4.86 3.16
CA LYS A 78 9.44 -4.65 1.70
C LYS A 78 8.30 -3.71 1.32
N GLN A 79 7.10 -3.89 1.88
CA GLN A 79 5.96 -3.00 1.61
C GLN A 79 6.26 -1.56 2.03
N LEU A 80 6.83 -1.35 3.22
CA LEU A 80 7.27 -0.04 3.69
C LEU A 80 8.29 0.60 2.73
N GLN A 81 9.25 -0.18 2.23
CA GLN A 81 10.24 0.30 1.27
C GLN A 81 9.65 0.67 -0.10
N TYR A 82 8.56 0.02 -0.53
CA TYR A 82 7.84 0.44 -1.74
C TYR A 82 7.08 1.74 -1.49
N LEU A 83 6.40 1.82 -0.35
CA LEU A 83 5.64 3.00 0.05
C LEU A 83 6.54 4.22 0.21
N GLN A 84 7.70 4.09 0.87
CA GLN A 84 8.69 5.15 1.01
C GLN A 84 9.16 5.70 -0.36
N ARG A 85 9.40 4.81 -1.33
CA ARG A 85 9.77 5.24 -2.70
C ARG A 85 8.63 5.98 -3.39
N ASN A 86 7.40 5.48 -3.24
CA ASN A 86 6.22 6.12 -3.82
C ASN A 86 6.00 7.51 -3.23
N LEU A 87 6.09 7.66 -1.90
CA LEU A 87 6.01 8.96 -1.24
C LEU A 87 7.09 9.92 -1.73
N GLY A 88 8.34 9.45 -1.85
CA GLY A 88 9.42 10.27 -2.40
C GLY A 88 9.25 10.63 -3.89
N HIS A 89 8.40 9.91 -4.63
CA HIS A 89 7.97 10.33 -5.97
C HIS A 89 6.85 11.36 -5.92
N ILE A 90 5.88 11.18 -5.02
CA ILE A 90 4.79 12.14 -4.79
C ILE A 90 5.33 13.51 -4.39
N GLU A 91 6.33 13.57 -3.50
CA GLU A 91 6.95 14.83 -3.07
C GLU A 91 7.73 15.56 -4.20
N ARG A 92 8.06 14.88 -5.29
CA ARG A 92 8.86 15.42 -6.40
C ARG A 92 8.04 15.71 -7.66
N LEU A 93 6.79 15.29 -7.71
CA LEU A 93 5.84 15.56 -8.80
C LEU A 93 5.13 16.89 -8.53
#